data_AF-A0A371CI85-F1
#
_entry.id   AF-A0A371CI85-F1
#
_cell.length_a   1.000
_cell.length_b   1.000
_cell.length_c   1.000
_cell.angle_alpha   90.00
_cell.angle_beta   90.00
_cell.angle_gamma   90.00
#
_symmetry.space_group_name_H-M   'P 1'
#
loop_
_entity.id
_entity.type
_entity.pdbx_description
1 polymer ?
#
loop_
_entity_poly.entity_id
_entity_poly.type
_entity_poly.pdbx_seq_one_letter_code
_entity_poly.pdbx_strand_id
1 'polypeptide(L)'
;VDPWTKDWEAFCKTGKGHPIAPRWHQWVGALGMMLRVIRDGVPVLLLDDDGIGKTMQVLMVIALYQLFRRHREKHGRFPGAFAKYKCKTPDGNLPDRPHMIVVPTCLKEQWEGEIHRFLRWGAFDLIPYQ
;
A
#
# COMPACT_ATOMS: atom_id res chain seq x y z
N VAL A 1 16.15 5.99 14.16
CA VAL A 1 16.72 5.08 13.14
C VAL A 1 15.82 5.19 11.93
N ASP A 2 16.37 5.53 10.76
CA ASP A 2 15.60 5.54 9.52
C ASP A 2 15.10 4.12 9.25
N PRO A 3 13.76 3.90 9.11
CA PRO A 3 13.21 2.58 8.86
C PRO A 3 13.65 1.95 7.53
N TRP A 4 14.23 2.74 6.63
CA TRP A 4 14.74 2.32 5.33
C TRP A 4 16.24 2.03 5.31
N THR A 5 16.74 1.47 6.41
CA THR A 5 18.14 1.05 6.57
C THR A 5 18.23 -0.39 7.06
N LYS A 6 19.39 -1.03 6.85
CA LYS A 6 19.69 -2.38 7.38
C LYS A 6 19.55 -2.45 8.91
N ASP A 7 19.80 -1.34 9.59
CA ASP A 7 19.78 -1.25 11.05
C ASP A 7 18.36 -1.22 11.62
N TRP A 8 17.33 -1.03 10.78
CA TRP A 8 15.94 -1.00 11.22
C TRP A 8 15.49 -2.33 11.82
N GLU A 9 15.89 -3.47 11.25
CA GLU A 9 15.52 -4.78 11.80
C GLU A 9 16.14 -5.01 13.19
N ALA A 10 17.37 -4.54 13.40
CA ALA A 10 18.01 -4.56 14.71
C ALA A 10 17.27 -3.65 15.70
N PHE A 11 16.84 -2.46 15.26
CA PHE A 11 16.03 -1.56 16.07
C PHE A 11 14.67 -2.17 16.45
N CYS A 12 13.95 -2.80 15.52
CA CYS A 12 12.67 -3.45 15.82
C CYS A 12 12.80 -4.52 16.91
N LYS A 13 13.90 -5.28 16.93
CA LYS A 13 14.18 -6.30 17.97
C LYS A 13 14.35 -5.70 19.38
N THR A 14 14.65 -4.41 19.50
CA THR A 14 14.75 -3.74 20.80
C THR A 14 13.39 -3.50 21.47
N GLY A 15 12.27 -3.62 20.73
CA GLY A 15 10.93 -3.37 21.23
C GLY A 15 10.62 -1.89 21.53
N LYS A 16 11.54 -0.96 21.25
CA LYS A 16 11.36 0.48 21.48
C LYS A 16 10.53 1.19 20.41
N GLY A 17 10.17 0.49 19.33
CA GLY A 17 9.33 1.02 18.26
C GLY A 17 7.85 1.03 18.62
N HIS A 18 7.08 1.88 17.96
CA HIS A 18 5.62 1.87 18.07
C HIS A 18 5.04 1.09 16.89
N PRO A 19 4.13 0.12 17.13
CA PRO A 19 3.49 -0.61 16.05
C PRO A 19 2.65 0.33 15.20
N ILE A 20 2.71 0.15 13.89
CA ILE A 20 1.81 0.83 12.97
C ILE A 20 0.41 0.24 13.17
N ALA A 21 -0.52 1.06 13.61
CA ALA A 21 -1.91 0.69 13.84
C ALA A 21 -2.83 1.63 13.06
N PRO A 22 -3.24 1.27 11.83
CA PRO A 22 -4.21 2.06 11.08
C PRO A 22 -5.55 2.09 11.82
N ARG A 23 -6.23 3.23 11.76
CA ARG A 23 -7.59 3.37 12.31
C ARG A 23 -8.59 2.57 11.46
N TRP A 24 -9.73 2.22 12.06
CA TRP A 24 -10.77 1.43 11.38
C TRP A 24 -11.21 2.05 10.05
N HIS A 25 -11.35 3.38 9.98
CA HIS A 25 -11.76 4.08 8.77
C HIS A 25 -10.67 4.04 7.67
N GLN A 26 -9.39 4.01 8.05
CA GLN A 26 -8.29 3.85 7.10
C GLN A 26 -8.29 2.45 6.49
N TRP A 27 -8.61 1.43 7.29
CA TRP A 27 -8.84 0.07 6.79
C TRP A 27 -10.02 -0.01 5.83
N VAL A 28 -11.17 0.58 6.20
CA VAL A 28 -12.36 0.60 5.34
C VAL A 28 -12.08 1.32 4.02
N GLY A 29 -11.40 2.47 4.07
CA GLY A 29 -10.98 3.22 2.88
C GLY A 29 -10.08 2.40 1.95
N ALA A 30 -9.01 1.80 2.50
CA ALA A 30 -8.09 0.97 1.72
C ALA A 30 -8.76 -0.26 1.11
N LEU A 31 -9.56 -0.99 1.87
CA LEU A 31 -10.30 -2.17 1.38
C LEU A 31 -11.37 -1.79 0.35
N GLY A 32 -12.05 -0.66 0.54
CA GLY A 32 -13.02 -0.12 -0.43
C GLY A 32 -12.36 0.25 -1.75
N MET A 33 -11.17 0.89 -1.71
CA MET A 33 -10.36 1.15 -2.90
C MET A 33 -9.94 -0.15 -3.59
N MET A 34 -9.40 -1.12 -2.83
CA MET A 34 -9.03 -2.43 -3.37
C MET A 34 -10.20 -3.15 -4.05
N LEU A 35 -11.40 -3.06 -3.48
CA LEU A 35 -12.60 -3.67 -4.08
C LEU A 35 -12.92 -3.06 -5.44
N ARG A 36 -12.86 -1.73 -5.58
CA ARG A 36 -13.10 -1.04 -6.86
C ARG A 36 -12.02 -1.37 -7.88
N VAL A 37 -10.75 -1.42 -7.46
CA VAL A 37 -9.63 -1.82 -8.33
C VAL A 37 -9.83 -3.25 -8.85
N ILE A 38 -10.16 -4.20 -7.97
CA ILE A 38 -10.29 -5.62 -8.34
C ILE A 38 -11.56 -5.89 -9.16
N ARG A 39 -12.71 -5.36 -8.73
CA ARG A 39 -14.02 -5.67 -9.32
C ARG A 39 -14.26 -4.89 -10.60
N ASP A 40 -13.98 -3.59 -10.56
CA ASP A 40 -14.44 -2.66 -11.58
C ASP A 40 -13.30 -2.24 -12.52
N GLY A 41 -12.07 -2.17 -11.99
CA GLY A 41 -10.89 -1.69 -12.72
C GLY A 41 -10.96 -0.19 -13.02
N VAL A 42 -11.66 0.57 -12.17
CA VAL A 42 -11.93 2.00 -12.38
C VAL A 42 -11.07 2.88 -11.47
N PRO A 43 -10.75 4.11 -11.89
CA PRO A 43 -10.15 5.11 -11.03
C PRO A 43 -11.01 5.38 -9.79
N VAL A 44 -10.36 5.62 -8.64
CA VAL A 44 -11.04 5.95 -7.38
C VAL A 44 -10.54 7.30 -6.88
N LEU A 45 -11.48 8.17 -6.54
CA LEU A 45 -11.20 9.45 -5.90
C LEU A 45 -11.42 9.33 -4.39
N LEU A 46 -10.41 9.69 -3.60
CA LEU A 46 -10.46 9.69 -2.13
C LEU A 46 -10.69 11.13 -1.65
N LEU A 47 -11.92 11.41 -1.21
CA LEU A 47 -12.38 12.74 -0.77
C LEU A 47 -12.57 12.84 0.75
N ASP A 48 -11.81 12.06 1.52
CA ASP A 48 -11.78 12.20 2.97
C ASP A 48 -11.24 13.60 3.35
N ASP A 49 -11.69 14.15 4.48
CA ASP A 49 -11.17 15.41 5.02
C ASP A 49 -9.66 15.36 5.27
N ASP A 50 -9.06 16.54 5.40
CA ASP A 50 -7.64 16.67 5.76
C ASP A 50 -7.38 16.16 7.17
N GLY A 51 -6.19 15.59 7.37
CA GLY A 51 -5.80 14.98 8.65
C GLY A 51 -6.34 13.57 8.92
N ILE A 52 -7.23 13.02 8.08
CA ILE A 52 -7.75 11.63 8.22
C ILE A 52 -6.68 10.56 7.89
N GLY A 53 -5.60 10.96 7.23
CA GLY A 53 -4.49 10.07 6.86
C GLY A 53 -4.69 9.40 5.50
N LYS A 54 -5.10 10.18 4.49
CA LYS A 54 -5.24 9.74 3.09
C LYS A 54 -3.96 9.08 2.57
N THR A 55 -2.79 9.66 2.87
CA THR A 55 -1.47 9.11 2.50
C THR A 55 -1.30 7.68 3.02
N MET A 56 -1.62 7.43 4.29
CA MET A 56 -1.56 6.10 4.89
C MET A 56 -2.48 5.13 4.16
N GLN A 57 -3.72 5.54 3.83
CA GLN A 57 -4.65 4.69 3.08
C GLN A 57 -4.10 4.32 1.69
N VAL A 58 -3.49 5.25 0.97
CA VAL A 58 -2.89 4.99 -0.35
C VAL A 58 -1.71 4.01 -0.23
N LEU A 59 -0.83 4.19 0.75
CA LEU A 59 0.28 3.26 1.00
C LEU A 59 -0.22 1.88 1.42
N MET A 60 -1.30 1.80 2.20
CA MET A 60 -1.97 0.53 2.50
C MET A 60 -2.51 -0.14 1.24
N VAL A 61 -3.10 0.61 0.31
CA VAL A 61 -3.56 0.05 -0.99
C VAL A 61 -2.39 -0.52 -1.78
N ILE A 62 -1.26 0.19 -1.87
CA ILE A 62 -0.05 -0.33 -2.56
C ILE A 62 0.46 -1.62 -1.92
N ALA A 63 0.52 -1.65 -0.57
CA ALA A 63 0.95 -2.85 0.14
C ALA A 63 -0.02 -4.03 -0.03
N LEU A 64 -1.33 -3.77 0.09
CA LEU A 64 -2.38 -4.77 -0.11
C LEU A 64 -2.43 -5.27 -1.55
N TYR A 65 -2.16 -4.41 -2.53
CA TYR A 65 -2.07 -4.77 -3.94
C TYR A 65 -1.07 -5.90 -4.16
N GLN A 66 0.16 -5.73 -3.66
CA GLN A 66 1.20 -6.74 -3.80
C GLN A 66 0.90 -8.00 -2.98
N LEU A 67 0.34 -7.86 -1.77
CA LEU A 67 -0.10 -8.99 -0.96
C LEU A 67 -1.16 -9.84 -1.68
N PHE A 68 -2.18 -9.18 -2.24
CA PHE A 68 -3.30 -9.85 -2.89
C PHE A 68 -2.86 -10.52 -4.19
N ARG A 69 -1.97 -9.87 -4.94
CA ARG A 69 -1.38 -10.43 -6.15
C ARG A 69 -0.63 -11.73 -5.85
N ARG A 70 0.30 -11.71 -4.89
CA ARG A 70 1.06 -12.88 -4.45
C ARG A 70 0.16 -13.98 -3.88
N HIS A 71 -0.85 -13.61 -3.10
CA HIS A 71 -1.82 -14.56 -2.57
C HIS A 71 -2.57 -15.28 -3.71
N ARG A 72 -2.97 -14.55 -4.75
CA ARG A 72 -3.65 -15.15 -5.90
C ARG A 72 -2.72 -16.00 -6.76
N GLU A 73 -1.47 -15.58 -6.98
CA GLU A 73 -0.45 -16.40 -7.64
C GLU A 73 -0.29 -17.76 -6.94
N LYS A 74 -0.29 -17.76 -5.60
CA LYS A 74 -0.13 -18.97 -4.79
C LYS A 74 -1.39 -19.83 -4.66
N HIS A 75 -2.58 -19.21 -4.60
CA HIS A 75 -3.82 -19.88 -4.21
C HIS A 75 -4.92 -19.88 -5.29
N GLY A 76 -4.69 -19.25 -6.45
CA GLY A 76 -5.67 -19.11 -7.54
C GLY A 76 -6.83 -18.16 -7.24
N ARG A 77 -6.86 -17.51 -6.06
CA ARG A 77 -7.92 -16.59 -5.62
C ARG A 77 -7.39 -15.46 -4.73
N PHE A 78 -8.09 -14.34 -4.71
CA PHE A 78 -7.82 -13.26 -3.74
C PHE A 78 -8.23 -13.68 -2.31
N PRO A 79 -7.66 -13.05 -1.27
CA PRO A 79 -7.93 -13.43 0.12
C PRO A 79 -9.33 -13.02 0.60
N GLY A 80 -9.87 -13.76 1.58
CA GLY A 80 -11.08 -13.41 2.32
C GLY A 80 -12.31 -13.12 1.44
N ALA A 81 -13.00 -12.02 1.74
CA ALA A 81 -14.21 -11.58 1.03
C ALA A 81 -13.98 -11.30 -0.47
N PHE A 82 -12.72 -11.17 -0.90
CA PHE A 82 -12.37 -10.90 -2.29
C PHE A 82 -12.25 -12.15 -3.15
N ALA A 83 -12.30 -13.35 -2.55
CA ALA A 83 -12.05 -14.62 -3.23
C ALA A 83 -12.94 -14.87 -4.47
N LYS A 84 -14.15 -14.31 -4.48
CA LYS A 84 -15.11 -14.42 -5.59
C LYS A 84 -14.81 -13.51 -6.78
N TYR A 85 -13.93 -12.52 -6.62
CA TYR A 85 -13.64 -11.55 -7.68
C TYR A 85 -12.42 -11.93 -8.51
N LYS A 86 -12.38 -11.41 -9.74
CA LYS A 86 -11.24 -11.51 -10.66
C LYS A 86 -11.07 -10.15 -11.33
N CYS A 87 -9.82 -9.74 -11.53
CA CYS A 87 -9.52 -8.55 -12.32
C CYS A 87 -9.85 -8.82 -13.80
N LYS A 88 -10.03 -7.74 -14.58
CA LYS A 88 -10.21 -7.80 -16.04
C LYS A 88 -8.87 -7.98 -16.77
N THR A 89 -8.12 -9.00 -16.37
CA THR A 89 -6.83 -9.41 -16.96
C THR A 89 -6.91 -10.87 -17.40
N PRO A 90 -6.04 -11.35 -18.30
CA PRO A 90 -6.06 -12.74 -18.78
C PRO A 90 -5.98 -13.80 -17.67
N ASP A 91 -5.21 -13.52 -16.61
CA ASP A 91 -5.05 -14.40 -15.44
C ASP A 91 -6.04 -14.09 -14.30
N GLY A 92 -6.83 -13.03 -14.47
CA GLY A 92 -7.73 -12.46 -13.48
C GLY A 92 -7.02 -11.90 -12.24
N ASN A 93 -5.69 -11.73 -12.28
CA ASN A 93 -4.89 -11.19 -11.19
C ASN A 93 -4.63 -9.68 -11.36
N LEU A 94 -4.08 -9.06 -10.31
CA LEU A 94 -3.60 -7.70 -10.37
C LEU A 94 -2.33 -7.63 -11.25
N PRO A 95 -2.23 -6.70 -12.22
CA PRO A 95 -1.04 -6.54 -13.05
C PRO A 95 0.26 -6.33 -12.25
N ASP A 96 1.33 -7.02 -12.64
CA ASP A 96 2.67 -6.75 -12.10
C ASP A 96 3.30 -5.53 -12.79
N ARG A 97 3.06 -4.34 -12.23
CA ARG A 97 3.58 -3.07 -12.74
C ARG A 97 4.01 -2.17 -11.59
N PRO A 98 4.97 -1.26 -11.81
CA PRO A 98 5.33 -0.26 -10.82
C PRO A 98 4.13 0.67 -10.52
N HIS A 99 4.08 1.17 -9.28
CA HIS A 99 3.15 2.22 -8.89
C HIS A 99 3.82 3.59 -9.07
N MET A 100 3.13 4.52 -9.72
CA MET A 100 3.59 5.90 -9.89
C MET A 100 2.81 6.81 -8.94
N ILE A 101 3.54 7.53 -8.09
CA ILE A 101 2.98 8.54 -7.17
C ILE A 101 3.39 9.90 -7.72
N VAL A 102 2.40 10.74 -8.06
CA VAL A 102 2.62 12.10 -8.55
C VAL A 102 2.12 13.07 -7.49
N VAL A 103 3.00 13.95 -7.02
CA VAL A 103 2.72 14.91 -5.94
C VAL A 103 3.30 16.28 -6.31
N PRO A 104 2.75 17.38 -5.79
CA PRO A 104 3.40 18.68 -5.82
C PRO A 104 4.82 18.59 -5.25
N THR A 105 5.76 19.36 -5.82
CA THR A 105 7.19 19.31 -5.43
C THR A 105 7.40 19.55 -3.93
N CYS A 106 6.60 20.43 -3.32
CA CYS A 106 6.67 20.71 -1.89
C CYS A 106 6.27 19.54 -0.99
N LEU A 107 5.57 18.52 -1.52
CA LEU A 107 5.15 17.33 -0.78
C LEU A 107 6.10 16.14 -1.01
N LYS A 108 7.11 16.27 -1.88
CA LYS A 108 8.02 15.17 -2.22
C LYS A 108 8.67 14.57 -0.97
N GLU A 109 9.35 15.40 -0.17
CA GLU A 109 10.05 14.95 1.04
C GLU A 109 9.09 14.35 2.07
N GLN A 110 7.88 14.93 2.19
CA GLN A 110 6.85 14.39 3.08
C GLN A 110 6.42 12.98 2.66
N TRP A 111 6.22 12.75 1.36
CA TRP A 111 5.84 11.43 0.84
C TRP A 111 6.96 10.42 1.00
N GLU A 112 8.21 10.80 0.73
CA GLU A 112 9.37 9.93 0.93
C GLU A 112 9.48 9.49 2.41
N GLY A 113 9.31 10.43 3.35
CA GLY A 113 9.29 10.14 4.78
C GLY A 113 8.17 9.19 5.20
N GLU A 114 6.95 9.36 4.69
CA GLU A 114 5.83 8.46 5.00
C GLU A 114 6.00 7.06 4.36
N ILE A 115 6.56 6.99 3.16
CA ILE A 115 6.91 5.71 2.51
C ILE A 115 7.94 4.97 3.37
N HIS A 116 9.01 5.65 3.79
CA HIS A 116 10.01 5.05 4.66
C HIS A 116 9.39 4.57 5.97
N ARG A 117 8.50 5.36 6.56
CA ARG A 117 7.83 5.04 7.82
C ARG A 117 6.92 3.82 7.74
N PHE A 118 6.13 3.69 6.67
CA PHE A 118 5.04 2.70 6.62
C PHE A 118 5.34 1.47 5.77
N LEU A 119 6.23 1.56 4.79
CA LEU A 119 6.61 0.42 3.96
C LEU A 119 7.93 -0.18 4.46
N ARG A 120 8.01 -1.51 4.42
CA ARG A 120 9.20 -2.23 4.88
C ARG A 120 10.33 -2.12 3.84
N TRP A 121 11.51 -1.73 4.30
CA TRP A 121 12.74 -1.76 3.52
C TRP A 121 13.01 -3.14 2.91
N GLY A 122 13.45 -3.17 1.65
CA GLY A 122 13.73 -4.40 0.90
C GLY A 122 12.48 -5.17 0.44
N ALA A 123 11.28 -4.79 0.89
CA ALA A 123 10.02 -5.29 0.33
C ALA A 123 9.49 -4.41 -0.82
N PHE A 124 9.85 -3.13 -0.82
CA PHE A 124 9.50 -2.14 -1.84
C PHE A 124 10.75 -1.33 -2.20
N ASP A 125 10.85 -0.96 -3.46
CA ASP A 125 11.85 -0.02 -3.99
C ASP A 125 11.19 1.34 -4.25
N LEU A 126 11.86 2.42 -3.85
CA LEU A 126 11.45 3.80 -4.15
C LEU A 126 12.45 4.41 -5.13
N ILE A 127 11.94 4.83 -6.30
CA ILE A 127 12.74 5.45 -7.34
C ILE A 127 12.24 6.90 -7.51
N PRO A 128 12.88 7.88 -6.87
CA PRO A 128 12.47 9.27 -7.00
C PRO A 128 12.82 9.81 -8.40
N TYR A 129 11.91 10.61 -8.97
CA TYR A 129 12.20 11.39 -10.17
C TYR A 129 13.07 12.61 -9.79
N GLN A 130 14.16 12.81 -10.53
CA GLN A 130 15.10 13.93 -10.37
C GLN A 130 14.79 15.04 -11.35
#